data_AF-A0AAE0HTG7-F1
#
_entry.id   AF-A0AAE0HTG7-F1
#
_cell.length_a   1.000
_cell.length_b   1.000
_cell.length_c   1.000
_cell.angle_alpha   90.00
_cell.angle_beta   90.00
_cell.angle_gamma   90.00
#
_symmetry.space_group_name_H-M   'P 1'
#
loop_
_entity.id
_entity.type
_entity.pdbx_description
1 polymer ?
#
loop_
_entity_poly.entity_id
_entity_poly.type
_entity_poly.pdbx_seq_one_letter_code
_entity_poly.pdbx_strand_id
1 'polypeptide(L)'
;MAHLPPNAAIFSPSVARAAASAAKDWSYVDGWLQRKFPNGGPPPFERNADTLRVLLALASANETADEERTLIARLEAETLDQLRAHEESASQKGGDNTNANTLDSAREAILAALEASLPREGQTALTALAALALQTNTPLPTPAGLGAELITLSTTASTLEQTTARIHTLTAHLAREATATAHLAAELRPPSPPHPHHPNHPDDNKDNNNQTNPPSSSSNNPPHQPRAETGYHPPADLALQNLSLQRQIKTLTTRIPELRDKAAAIARSSSNNNTTNNRGGTRPSPSLADVRREEEAYAALLAAKRELDAQVQAFAGLPPDAELARQELEGLRGELRRMTVRRDEVFEGLVERETPRKRGGSVRR
;
A
#
# COMPACT_ATOMS: atom_id res chain seq x y z
N MET A 1 31.77 53.66 21.58
CA MET A 1 31.42 53.78 23.02
C MET A 1 29.92 53.94 23.11
N ALA A 2 29.20 52.84 23.37
CA ALA A 2 27.76 52.86 23.56
C ALA A 2 27.49 52.72 25.05
N HIS A 3 26.80 53.71 25.61
CA HIS A 3 26.48 53.82 27.02
C HIS A 3 25.47 52.75 27.42
N LEU A 4 25.93 51.75 28.16
CA LEU A 4 25.03 50.88 28.91
C LEU A 4 24.32 51.74 29.97
N PRO A 5 22.99 51.83 30.00
CA PRO A 5 22.31 52.43 31.14
C PRO A 5 22.62 51.57 32.39
N PRO A 6 23.17 52.15 33.47
CA PRO A 6 23.67 51.40 34.63
C PRO A 6 22.57 50.86 35.56
N ASN A 7 21.34 50.65 35.06
CA ASN A 7 20.15 50.55 35.91
C ASN A 7 19.18 49.39 35.59
N ALA A 8 19.59 48.39 34.80
CA ALA A 8 18.73 47.21 34.53
C ALA A 8 18.90 46.08 35.57
N ALA A 9 19.89 46.17 36.47
CA ALA A 9 20.16 45.15 37.49
C ALA A 9 19.35 45.33 38.79
N ILE A 10 18.45 46.33 38.87
CA ILE A 10 17.75 46.68 40.13
C ILE A 10 16.39 45.97 40.28
N PHE A 11 15.89 45.26 39.26
CA PHE A 11 14.62 44.55 39.34
C PHE A 11 14.81 43.02 39.36
N SER A 12 14.76 42.44 40.56
CA SER A 12 14.66 41.00 40.88
C SER A 12 15.84 40.08 40.48
N PRO A 13 16.38 39.27 41.42
CA PRO A 13 17.42 38.25 41.15
C PRO A 13 17.10 37.31 39.98
N SER A 14 15.83 37.07 39.67
CA SER A 14 15.40 36.21 38.56
C SER A 14 15.68 36.84 37.19
N VAL A 15 15.49 38.15 37.04
CA VAL A 15 15.74 38.87 35.78
C VAL A 15 17.24 38.98 35.53
N ALA A 16 18.02 39.24 36.59
CA ALA A 16 19.47 39.25 36.52
C ALA A 16 20.04 37.89 36.09
N ARG A 17 19.49 36.77 36.61
CA ARG A 17 19.88 35.42 36.17
C ARG A 17 19.52 35.16 34.70
N ALA A 18 18.32 35.54 34.27
CA ALA A 18 17.88 35.37 32.88
C ALA A 18 18.73 36.21 31.89
N ALA A 19 19.07 37.44 32.27
CA ALA A 19 19.96 38.28 31.47
C ALA A 19 21.40 37.72 31.42
N ALA A 20 21.89 37.18 32.54
CA ALA A 20 23.21 36.54 32.60
C ALA A 20 23.28 35.25 31.78
N SER A 21 22.22 34.42 31.80
CA SER A 21 22.15 33.22 30.95
C SER A 21 22.06 33.59 29.48
N ALA A 22 21.22 34.56 29.11
CA ALA A 22 21.12 35.03 27.73
C ALA A 22 22.45 35.60 27.22
N ALA A 23 23.20 36.34 28.06
CA ALA A 23 24.53 36.84 27.69
C ALA A 23 25.56 35.71 27.46
N LYS A 24 25.48 34.62 28.22
CA LYS A 24 26.30 33.42 28.01
C LYS A 24 25.94 32.70 26.72
N ASP A 25 24.65 32.58 26.42
CA ASP A 25 24.19 31.91 25.20
C ASP A 25 24.60 32.71 23.94
N TRP A 26 24.55 34.06 24.02
CA TRP A 26 25.06 34.93 22.97
C TRP A 26 26.56 34.79 22.74
N SER A 27 27.37 34.65 23.79
CA SER A 27 28.83 34.47 23.63
C SER A 27 29.18 33.13 22.99
N TYR A 28 28.41 32.07 23.29
CA TYR A 28 28.53 30.77 22.61
C TYR A 28 28.18 30.90 21.12
N VAL A 29 27.05 31.53 20.78
CA VAL A 29 26.64 31.75 19.39
C VAL A 29 27.66 32.63 18.63
N ASP A 30 28.17 33.69 19.24
CA ASP A 30 29.17 34.58 18.64
C ASP A 30 30.47 33.81 18.34
N GLY A 31 30.93 32.95 19.26
CA GLY A 31 32.09 32.08 19.02
C GLY A 31 31.85 31.04 17.93
N TRP A 32 30.64 30.48 17.86
CA TRP A 32 30.26 29.55 16.79
C TRP A 32 30.18 30.22 15.42
N LEU A 33 29.59 31.43 15.32
CA LEU A 33 29.54 32.22 14.09
C LEU A 33 30.94 32.64 13.62
N GLN A 34 31.84 33.02 14.53
CA GLN A 34 33.23 33.33 14.18
C GLN A 34 33.97 32.13 13.58
N ARG A 35 33.72 30.92 14.09
CA ARG A 35 34.27 29.69 13.51
C ARG A 35 33.73 29.41 12.11
N LYS A 36 32.44 29.65 11.85
CA LYS A 36 31.82 29.41 10.53
C LYS A 36 32.11 30.52 9.51
N PHE A 37 32.42 31.75 9.95
CA PHE A 37 32.71 32.91 9.07
C PHE A 37 34.12 33.49 9.30
N PRO A 38 35.21 32.81 8.89
CA PRO A 38 36.58 33.21 9.22
C PRO A 38 37.05 34.52 8.55
N ASN A 39 36.51 34.90 7.40
CA ASN A 39 37.04 36.00 6.57
C ASN A 39 36.04 37.14 6.27
N GLY A 40 34.88 37.18 6.93
CA GLY A 40 33.85 38.18 6.61
C GLY A 40 32.91 38.56 7.74
N GLY A 41 33.02 37.92 8.90
CA GLY A 41 32.01 38.06 9.97
C GLY A 41 30.62 37.55 9.54
N PRO A 42 29.74 37.27 10.49
CA PRO A 42 28.35 37.03 10.15
C PRO A 42 27.72 38.31 9.58
N PRO A 43 26.79 38.20 8.60
CA PRO A 43 25.96 39.32 8.17
C PRO A 43 25.27 40.00 9.37
N PRO A 44 24.97 41.32 9.32
CA PRO A 44 24.28 41.97 10.42
C PRO A 44 22.87 41.38 10.59
N PHE A 45 22.51 41.02 11.81
CA PHE A 45 21.19 40.50 12.16
C PHE A 45 20.70 41.10 13.48
N GLU A 46 19.38 41.06 13.69
CA GLU A 46 18.75 41.55 14.90
C GLU A 46 19.01 40.58 16.07
N ARG A 47 19.51 41.09 17.20
CA ARG A 47 19.72 40.30 18.42
C ARG A 47 18.43 40.25 19.25
N ASN A 48 17.49 39.40 18.85
CA ASN A 48 16.24 39.13 19.55
C ASN A 48 16.28 37.74 20.25
N ALA A 49 15.47 37.53 21.30
CA ALA A 49 15.32 36.25 21.99
C ALA A 49 14.94 35.10 21.03
N ASP A 50 14.09 35.38 20.03
CA ASP A 50 13.73 34.39 19.01
C ASP A 50 14.93 34.02 18.14
N THR A 51 15.75 34.99 17.74
CA THR A 51 16.98 34.74 16.95
C THR A 51 18.02 33.97 17.76
N LEU A 52 18.15 34.23 19.06
CA LEU A 52 19.02 33.47 19.95
C LEU A 52 18.60 32.01 20.00
N ARG A 53 17.30 31.76 20.17
CA ARG A 53 16.74 30.41 20.21
C ARG A 53 17.00 29.64 18.92
N VAL A 54 16.77 30.27 17.77
CA VAL A 54 17.01 29.66 16.45
C VAL A 54 18.50 29.40 16.23
N LEU A 55 19.37 30.36 16.53
CA LEU A 55 20.82 30.21 16.35
C LEU A 55 21.40 29.15 17.28
N LEU A 56 20.91 29.04 18.51
CA LEU A 56 21.34 27.99 19.44
C LEU A 56 20.90 26.60 18.95
N ALA A 57 19.66 26.45 18.49
CA ALA A 57 19.18 25.20 17.90
C ALA A 57 19.98 24.82 16.65
N LEU A 58 20.33 25.80 15.81
CA LEU A 58 21.14 25.59 14.61
C LEU A 58 22.59 25.23 14.97
N ALA A 59 23.17 25.87 15.99
CA ALA A 59 24.51 25.56 16.45
C ALA A 59 24.59 24.13 16.99
N SER A 60 23.65 23.73 17.85
CA SER A 60 23.60 22.36 18.35
C SER A 60 23.35 21.34 17.24
N ALA A 61 22.44 21.63 16.30
CA ALA A 61 22.16 20.72 15.18
C ALA A 61 23.35 20.57 14.23
N ASN A 62 24.13 21.64 14.03
CA ASN A 62 25.36 21.56 13.26
C ASN A 62 26.45 20.79 14.00
N GLU A 63 26.58 20.95 15.31
CA GLU A 63 27.53 20.17 16.11
C GLU A 63 27.19 18.68 16.07
N THR A 64 25.92 18.30 16.24
CA THR A 64 25.50 16.89 16.12
C THR A 64 25.74 16.35 14.71
N ALA A 65 25.47 17.13 13.67
CA ALA A 65 25.72 16.70 12.29
C ALA A 65 27.22 16.58 11.98
N ASP A 66 28.05 17.47 12.52
CA ASP A 66 29.50 17.41 12.38
C ASP A 66 30.04 16.17 13.14
N GLU A 67 29.55 15.85 14.34
CA GLU A 67 29.86 14.62 15.08
C GLU A 67 29.48 13.36 14.30
N GLU A 68 28.27 13.29 13.77
CA GLU A 68 27.81 12.16 12.94
C GLU A 68 28.70 11.95 11.71
N ARG A 69 29.07 13.04 11.02
CA ARG A 69 30.00 12.96 9.88
C ARG A 69 31.36 12.43 10.28
N THR A 70 31.88 12.82 11.44
CA THR A 70 33.17 12.30 11.93
C THR A 70 33.09 10.81 12.27
N LEU A 71 31.97 10.34 12.82
CA LEU A 71 31.75 8.92 13.11
C LEU A 71 31.65 8.09 11.83
N ILE A 72 30.91 8.58 10.83
CA ILE A 72 30.80 7.94 9.52
C ILE A 72 32.18 7.87 8.86
N ALA A 73 32.92 8.98 8.80
CA ALA A 73 34.25 8.98 8.20
C ALA A 73 35.23 8.03 8.90
N ARG A 74 35.14 7.89 10.23
CA ARG A 74 35.94 6.94 11.01
C ARG A 74 35.56 5.50 10.69
N LEU A 75 34.27 5.20 10.63
CA LEU A 75 33.78 3.87 10.26
C LEU A 75 34.20 3.52 8.84
N GLU A 76 34.02 4.43 7.88
CA GLU A 76 34.46 4.26 6.50
C GLU A 76 35.96 3.96 6.42
N ALA A 77 36.79 4.73 7.12
CA ALA A 77 38.22 4.47 7.18
C ALA A 77 38.54 3.08 7.75
N GLU A 78 37.90 2.68 8.85
CA GLU A 78 38.08 1.35 9.45
C GLU A 78 37.63 0.22 8.50
N THR A 79 36.49 0.38 7.83
CA THR A 79 36.00 -0.60 6.85
C THR A 79 36.90 -0.71 5.63
N LEU A 80 37.47 0.40 5.14
CA LEU A 80 38.44 0.39 4.05
C LEU A 80 39.74 -0.30 4.46
N ASP A 81 40.19 -0.11 5.69
CA ASP A 81 41.38 -0.79 6.21
C ASP A 81 41.13 -2.31 6.35
N GLN A 82 39.94 -2.72 6.81
CA GLN A 82 39.54 -4.13 6.87
C GLN A 82 39.44 -4.76 5.47
N LEU A 83 38.87 -4.05 4.49
CA LEU A 83 38.79 -4.52 3.09
C LEU A 83 40.18 -4.68 2.49
N ARG A 84 41.08 -3.70 2.67
CA ARG A 84 42.47 -3.79 2.22
C ARG A 84 43.18 -5.00 2.83
N ALA A 85 43.05 -5.23 4.13
CA ALA A 85 43.63 -6.39 4.79
C ALA A 85 43.08 -7.72 4.24
N HIS A 86 41.78 -7.76 3.88
CA HIS A 86 41.16 -8.92 3.26
C HIS A 86 41.59 -9.11 1.80
N GLU A 87 41.75 -8.04 1.02
CA GLU A 87 42.29 -8.06 -0.35
C GLU A 87 43.75 -8.52 -0.39
N GLU A 88 44.59 -8.07 0.55
CA GLU A 88 45.97 -8.52 0.72
C GLU A 88 46.02 -10.03 1.04
N SER A 89 45.13 -10.48 1.93
CA SER A 89 45.00 -11.91 2.29
C SER A 89 44.47 -12.78 1.15
N ALA A 90 43.59 -12.23 0.30
CA ALA A 90 43.01 -12.93 -0.86
C ALA A 90 43.99 -13.00 -2.04
N SER A 91 44.79 -11.96 -2.26
CA SER A 91 45.80 -11.90 -3.33
C SER A 91 46.91 -12.95 -3.18
N GLN A 92 47.12 -13.46 -1.97
CA GLN A 92 48.11 -14.49 -1.66
C GLN A 92 47.63 -15.94 -1.89
N LYS A 93 46.32 -16.15 -2.11
CA LYS A 93 45.72 -17.45 -2.46
C LYS A 93 45.20 -17.40 -3.90
N GLY A 94 46.10 -17.62 -4.86
CA GLY A 94 45.85 -17.40 -6.29
C GLY A 94 44.71 -18.22 -6.93
N GLY A 95 44.20 -17.71 -8.06
CA GLY A 95 43.76 -18.54 -9.20
C GLY A 95 42.29 -18.50 -9.62
N ASP A 96 41.90 -17.46 -10.36
CA ASP A 96 41.15 -17.51 -11.63
C ASP A 96 39.73 -18.13 -11.77
N ASN A 97 39.04 -18.49 -10.69
CA ASN A 97 37.57 -18.72 -10.73
C ASN A 97 36.83 -18.23 -9.48
N THR A 98 37.52 -17.45 -8.66
CA THR A 98 37.11 -17.11 -7.31
C THR A 98 36.28 -15.84 -7.21
N ASN A 99 36.29 -14.93 -8.19
CA ASN A 99 35.66 -13.60 -8.04
C ASN A 99 34.15 -13.65 -7.74
N ALA A 100 33.40 -14.57 -8.35
CA ALA A 100 31.97 -14.76 -8.05
C ALA A 100 31.77 -15.40 -6.67
N ASN A 101 32.52 -16.46 -6.35
CA ASN A 101 32.46 -17.14 -5.05
C ASN A 101 33.03 -16.29 -3.90
N THR A 102 33.96 -15.37 -4.15
CA THR A 102 34.51 -14.45 -3.14
C THR A 102 33.55 -13.29 -2.91
N LEU A 103 32.88 -12.78 -3.94
CA LEU A 103 31.80 -11.82 -3.76
C LEU A 103 30.62 -12.44 -3.01
N ASP A 104 30.22 -13.66 -3.35
CA ASP A 104 29.16 -14.38 -2.63
C ASP A 104 29.58 -14.73 -1.20
N SER A 105 30.84 -15.14 -0.98
CA SER A 105 31.37 -15.41 0.37
C SER A 105 31.56 -14.13 1.19
N ALA A 106 31.97 -13.01 0.59
CA ALA A 106 32.09 -11.73 1.26
C ALA A 106 30.69 -11.17 1.57
N ARG A 107 29.73 -11.31 0.65
CA ARG A 107 28.33 -10.98 0.87
C ARG A 107 27.77 -11.80 2.04
N GLU A 108 27.99 -13.11 2.06
CA GLU A 108 27.54 -13.96 3.15
C GLU A 108 28.21 -13.58 4.48
N ALA A 109 29.51 -13.28 4.47
CA ALA A 109 30.22 -12.80 5.67
C ALA A 109 29.70 -11.45 6.18
N ILE A 110 29.38 -10.52 5.27
CA ILE A 110 28.78 -9.22 5.61
C ILE A 110 27.36 -9.42 6.15
N LEU A 111 26.55 -10.27 5.53
CA LEU A 111 25.19 -10.58 6.01
C LEU A 111 25.22 -11.25 7.38
N ALA A 112 26.14 -12.19 7.61
CA ALA A 112 26.33 -12.82 8.90
C ALA A 112 26.85 -11.83 9.97
N ALA A 113 27.76 -10.93 9.61
CA ALA A 113 28.24 -9.88 10.51
C ALA A 113 27.12 -8.87 10.85
N LEU A 114 26.29 -8.51 9.88
CA LEU A 114 25.12 -7.67 10.08
C LEU A 114 24.11 -8.37 11.00
N GLU A 115 23.78 -9.63 10.75
CA GLU A 115 22.90 -10.42 11.61
C GLU A 115 23.43 -10.54 13.05
N ALA A 116 24.74 -10.74 13.22
CA ALA A 116 25.39 -10.79 14.52
C ALA A 116 25.43 -9.43 15.24
N SER A 117 25.47 -8.33 14.48
CA SER A 117 25.45 -6.96 15.02
C SER A 117 24.05 -6.47 15.41
N LEU A 118 22.99 -7.16 14.95
CA LEU A 118 21.62 -6.80 15.31
C LEU A 118 21.33 -7.13 16.78
N PRO A 119 20.59 -6.26 17.51
CA PRO A 119 20.11 -6.60 18.84
C PRO A 119 19.18 -7.82 18.78
N ARG A 120 19.02 -8.52 19.91
CA ARG A 120 18.15 -9.71 20.00
C ARG A 120 16.73 -9.46 19.48
N GLU A 121 16.19 -8.27 19.74
CA GLU A 121 14.89 -7.84 19.22
C GLU A 121 14.89 -7.74 17.68
N GLY A 122 15.94 -7.19 17.09
CA GLY A 122 16.12 -7.10 15.65
C GLY A 122 16.20 -8.47 14.98
N GLN A 123 16.94 -9.42 15.58
CA GLN A 123 17.02 -10.80 15.07
C GLN A 123 15.65 -11.50 15.11
N THR A 124 14.90 -11.34 16.20
CA THR A 124 13.55 -11.90 16.31
C THR A 124 12.59 -11.29 15.29
N ALA A 125 12.67 -9.99 15.05
CA ALA A 125 11.84 -9.29 14.07
C ALA A 125 12.16 -9.75 12.64
N LEU A 126 13.44 -9.90 12.29
CA LEU A 126 13.87 -10.38 10.98
C LEU A 126 13.39 -11.82 10.73
N THR A 127 13.55 -12.70 11.73
CA THR A 127 13.06 -14.09 11.66
C THR A 127 11.54 -14.15 11.47
N ALA A 128 10.79 -13.30 12.17
CA ALA A 128 9.34 -13.21 12.03
C ALA A 128 8.92 -12.71 10.64
N LEU A 129 9.60 -11.69 10.09
CA LEU A 129 9.35 -11.19 8.73
C LEU A 129 9.69 -12.24 7.66
N ALA A 130 10.79 -12.98 7.82
CA ALA A 130 11.15 -14.08 6.93
C ALA A 130 10.08 -15.18 6.96
N ALA A 131 9.58 -15.55 8.14
CA ALA A 131 8.49 -16.52 8.27
C ALA A 131 7.18 -16.03 7.60
N LEU A 132 6.82 -14.74 7.78
CA LEU A 132 5.67 -14.14 7.11
C LEU A 132 5.84 -14.09 5.58
N ALA A 133 7.04 -13.77 5.10
CA ALA A 133 7.34 -13.77 3.66
C ALA A 133 7.17 -15.17 3.05
N LEU A 134 7.66 -16.21 3.74
CA LEU A 134 7.48 -17.60 3.32
C LEU A 134 6.01 -18.02 3.33
N GLN A 135 5.26 -17.63 4.37
CA GLN A 135 3.85 -18.00 4.49
C GLN A 135 2.95 -17.28 3.47
N THR A 136 3.30 -16.03 3.13
CA THR A 136 2.60 -15.23 2.11
C THR A 136 3.10 -15.52 0.68
N ASN A 137 4.17 -16.31 0.53
CA ASN A 137 4.84 -16.63 -0.72
C ASN A 137 5.12 -15.38 -1.58
N THR A 138 5.58 -14.30 -0.94
CA THR A 138 5.88 -13.03 -1.61
C THR A 138 7.30 -13.05 -2.19
N PRO A 139 7.49 -12.84 -3.51
CA PRO A 139 8.79 -13.02 -4.16
C PRO A 139 9.80 -11.91 -3.83
N LEU A 140 9.34 -10.75 -3.35
CA LEU A 140 10.19 -9.67 -2.86
C LEU A 140 9.57 -9.06 -1.58
N PRO A 141 9.92 -9.57 -0.40
CA PRO A 141 9.36 -9.09 0.85
C PRO A 141 9.89 -7.68 1.16
N THR A 142 9.03 -6.67 1.03
CA THR A 142 9.27 -5.35 1.63
C THR A 142 8.60 -5.31 3.00
N PRO A 143 9.20 -4.69 4.04
CA PRO A 143 8.61 -4.67 5.38
C PRO A 143 7.25 -3.96 5.40
N ALA A 144 7.09 -2.89 4.62
CA ALA A 144 5.81 -2.20 4.45
C ALA A 144 4.77 -3.06 3.73
N GLY A 145 5.19 -3.81 2.70
CA GLY A 145 4.30 -4.73 1.96
C GLY A 145 3.84 -5.89 2.84
N LEU A 146 4.75 -6.52 3.59
CA LEU A 146 4.43 -7.58 4.54
C LEU A 146 3.52 -7.07 5.67
N GLY A 147 3.76 -5.83 6.15
CA GLY A 147 2.88 -5.20 7.14
C GLY A 147 1.47 -4.98 6.61
N ALA A 148 1.32 -4.49 5.38
CA ALA A 148 0.02 -4.33 4.74
C ALA A 148 -0.70 -5.69 4.56
N GLU A 149 0.01 -6.72 4.10
CA GLU A 149 -0.53 -8.08 3.98
C GLU A 149 -0.93 -8.69 5.34
N LEU A 150 -0.18 -8.41 6.41
CA LEU A 150 -0.55 -8.85 7.74
C LEU A 150 -1.83 -8.15 8.24
N ILE A 151 -1.99 -6.86 7.94
CA ILE A 151 -3.20 -6.11 8.28
C ILE A 151 -4.39 -6.62 7.47
N THR A 152 -4.24 -6.90 6.17
CA THR A 152 -5.32 -7.47 5.36
C THR A 152 -5.69 -8.88 5.85
N LEU A 153 -4.72 -9.73 6.15
CA LEU A 153 -4.96 -11.08 6.69
C LEU A 153 -5.65 -11.03 8.06
N SER A 154 -5.20 -10.18 8.97
CA SER A 154 -5.85 -10.03 10.28
C SER A 154 -7.27 -9.45 10.16
N THR A 155 -7.48 -8.49 9.27
CA THR A 155 -8.82 -7.92 9.00
C THR A 155 -9.76 -8.96 8.42
N THR A 156 -9.29 -9.76 7.45
CA THR A 156 -10.09 -10.84 6.85
C THR A 156 -10.39 -11.94 7.86
N ALA A 157 -9.42 -12.35 8.68
CA ALA A 157 -9.63 -13.33 9.74
C ALA A 157 -10.69 -12.85 10.76
N SER A 158 -10.58 -11.62 11.26
CA SER A 158 -11.55 -11.04 12.19
C SER A 158 -12.94 -10.90 11.57
N THR A 159 -13.02 -10.51 10.30
CA THR A 159 -14.30 -10.44 9.57
C THR A 159 -14.94 -11.83 9.48
N LEU A 160 -14.16 -12.87 9.13
CA LEU A 160 -14.65 -14.24 9.06
C LEU A 160 -15.12 -14.75 10.43
N GLU A 161 -14.40 -14.47 11.51
CA GLU A 161 -14.83 -14.79 12.87
C GLU A 161 -16.16 -14.11 13.20
N GLN A 162 -16.31 -12.82 12.89
CA GLN A 162 -17.55 -12.08 13.09
C GLN A 162 -18.72 -12.67 12.27
N THR A 163 -18.47 -13.05 11.01
CA THR A 163 -19.51 -13.69 10.19
C THR A 163 -19.91 -15.05 10.74
N THR A 164 -18.94 -15.82 11.26
CA THR A 164 -19.19 -17.12 11.88
C THR A 164 -20.04 -16.98 13.14
N ALA A 165 -19.72 -15.99 13.99
CA ALA A 165 -20.51 -15.67 15.16
C ALA A 165 -21.96 -15.28 14.80
N ARG A 166 -22.14 -14.45 13.75
CA ARG A 166 -23.47 -14.05 13.26
C ARG A 166 -24.26 -15.23 12.69
N ILE A 167 -23.61 -16.16 11.97
CA ILE A 167 -24.27 -17.37 11.49
C ILE A 167 -24.72 -18.23 12.67
N HIS A 168 -23.90 -18.34 13.72
CA HIS A 168 -24.26 -19.07 14.93
C HIS A 168 -25.50 -18.48 15.62
N THR A 169 -25.60 -17.16 15.74
CA THR A 169 -26.76 -16.51 16.36
C THR A 169 -28.03 -16.68 15.52
N LEU A 170 -27.93 -16.58 14.19
CA LEU A 170 -29.05 -16.84 13.28
C LEU A 170 -29.50 -18.29 13.33
N THR A 171 -28.56 -19.24 13.36
CA THR A 171 -28.87 -20.67 13.45
C THR A 171 -29.60 -20.98 14.76
N ALA A 172 -29.12 -20.41 15.88
CA ALA A 172 -29.80 -20.57 17.17
C ALA A 172 -31.21 -19.94 17.17
N HIS A 173 -31.39 -18.81 16.50
CA HIS A 173 -32.70 -18.18 16.36
C HIS A 173 -33.65 -19.05 15.52
N LEU A 174 -33.21 -19.52 14.36
CA LEU A 174 -34.01 -20.41 13.50
C LEU A 174 -34.36 -21.72 14.20
N ALA A 175 -33.44 -22.29 14.99
CA ALA A 175 -33.72 -23.47 15.80
C ALA A 175 -34.83 -23.21 16.84
N ARG A 176 -34.78 -22.06 17.53
CA ARG A 176 -35.84 -21.65 18.47
C ARG A 176 -37.19 -21.47 17.79
N GLU A 177 -37.22 -20.75 16.67
CA GLU A 177 -38.45 -20.57 15.87
C GLU A 177 -38.99 -21.92 15.33
N ALA A 178 -38.12 -22.82 14.89
CA ALA A 178 -38.51 -24.17 14.47
C ALA A 178 -39.13 -24.97 15.62
N THR A 179 -38.57 -24.88 16.84
CA THR A 179 -39.19 -25.54 18.01
C THR A 179 -40.52 -24.91 18.41
N ALA A 180 -40.65 -23.58 18.33
CA ALA A 180 -41.88 -22.87 18.65
C ALA A 180 -43.01 -23.21 17.65
N THR A 181 -42.71 -23.22 16.35
CA THR A 181 -43.66 -23.62 15.32
C THR A 181 -44.04 -25.10 15.42
N ALA A 182 -43.09 -25.99 15.77
CA ALA A 182 -43.40 -27.39 16.04
C ALA A 182 -44.33 -27.58 17.24
N HIS A 183 -44.14 -26.81 18.32
CA HIS A 183 -45.02 -26.82 19.48
C HIS A 183 -46.43 -26.35 19.11
N LEU A 184 -46.55 -25.22 18.40
CA LEU A 184 -47.84 -24.69 17.94
C LEU A 184 -48.54 -25.66 16.98
N ALA A 185 -47.80 -26.31 16.08
CA ALA A 185 -48.34 -27.35 15.20
C ALA A 185 -48.80 -28.60 15.96
N ALA A 186 -48.19 -28.92 17.11
CA ALA A 186 -48.64 -30.00 17.98
C ALA A 186 -49.90 -29.63 18.76
N GLU A 187 -50.04 -28.38 19.18
CA GLU A 187 -51.24 -27.86 19.86
C GLU A 187 -52.45 -27.79 18.92
N LEU A 188 -52.23 -27.44 17.66
CA LEU A 188 -53.26 -27.44 16.61
C LEU A 188 -53.54 -28.84 16.04
N ARG A 189 -52.77 -29.87 16.43
CA ARG A 189 -53.00 -31.25 15.98
C ARG A 189 -54.16 -31.84 16.80
N PRO A 190 -55.26 -32.27 16.16
CA PRO A 190 -56.40 -32.83 16.89
C PRO A 190 -56.01 -34.13 17.61
N PRO A 191 -56.67 -34.48 18.73
CA PRO A 191 -56.42 -35.72 19.45
C PRO A 191 -56.72 -36.91 18.53
N SER A 192 -55.71 -37.78 18.34
CA SER A 192 -55.87 -39.02 17.61
C SER A 192 -57.02 -39.84 18.22
N PRO A 193 -57.93 -40.42 17.41
CA PRO A 193 -58.96 -41.30 17.93
C PRO A 193 -58.32 -42.53 18.59
N PRO A 194 -58.88 -43.07 19.68
CA PRO A 194 -58.40 -44.31 20.26
C PRO A 194 -58.58 -45.44 19.24
N HIS A 195 -57.46 -46.04 18.82
CA HIS A 195 -57.49 -47.27 18.03
C HIS A 195 -58.12 -48.39 18.86
N PRO A 196 -59.16 -49.09 18.36
CA PRO A 196 -59.61 -50.33 18.97
C PRO A 196 -58.53 -51.39 18.79
N HIS A 197 -58.17 -52.04 19.89
CA HIS A 197 -57.43 -53.30 19.87
C HIS A 197 -58.13 -54.30 18.95
N HIS A 198 -57.42 -54.77 17.92
CA HIS A 198 -57.79 -55.99 17.21
C HIS A 198 -56.69 -57.03 17.42
N PRO A 199 -56.99 -58.27 17.84
CA PRO A 199 -55.98 -59.25 18.21
C PRO A 199 -55.33 -59.89 16.98
N ASN A 200 -54.09 -60.33 17.19
CA ASN A 200 -53.19 -61.09 16.32
C ASN A 200 -53.86 -62.10 15.35
N HIS A 201 -53.41 -62.12 14.09
CA HIS A 201 -53.16 -63.36 13.33
C HIS A 201 -52.14 -63.08 12.18
N PRO A 202 -51.21 -64.01 11.85
CA PRO A 202 -50.09 -63.80 10.93
C PRO A 202 -50.41 -64.27 9.50
N ASP A 203 -49.43 -64.07 8.62
CA ASP A 203 -49.32 -64.52 7.22
C ASP A 203 -50.34 -63.92 6.24
N ASP A 204 -49.87 -63.06 5.33
CA ASP A 204 -49.53 -63.56 4.00
C ASP A 204 -48.87 -62.50 3.10
N ASN A 205 -47.89 -63.00 2.37
CA ASN A 205 -47.17 -62.37 1.29
C ASN A 205 -48.08 -62.18 0.06
N LYS A 206 -48.03 -61.02 -0.63
CA LYS A 206 -48.17 -60.87 -2.11
C LYS A 206 -48.26 -59.41 -2.57
N ASP A 207 -47.26 -59.03 -3.35
CA ASP A 207 -47.35 -58.52 -4.73
C ASP A 207 -48.44 -57.52 -5.16
N ASN A 208 -47.94 -56.52 -5.87
CA ASN A 208 -48.45 -55.92 -7.10
C ASN A 208 -49.48 -54.77 -7.04
N ASN A 209 -48.96 -53.60 -7.41
CA ASN A 209 -49.31 -52.85 -8.63
C ASN A 209 -50.79 -52.68 -9.02
N ASN A 210 -51.12 -51.38 -9.01
CA ASN A 210 -51.64 -50.61 -10.13
C ASN A 210 -53.16 -50.49 -10.30
N GLN A 211 -53.54 -49.23 -10.53
CA GLN A 211 -54.72 -48.71 -11.21
C GLN A 211 -56.09 -49.21 -10.76
N THR A 212 -56.91 -48.30 -10.24
CA THR A 212 -58.25 -48.00 -10.80
C THR A 212 -58.90 -46.86 -10.02
N ASN A 213 -59.11 -45.73 -10.69
CA ASN A 213 -60.11 -44.74 -10.28
C ASN A 213 -61.51 -45.35 -10.48
N PRO A 214 -62.51 -44.84 -9.74
CA PRO A 214 -63.67 -44.32 -10.46
C PRO A 214 -64.16 -42.96 -9.93
N PRO A 215 -64.92 -42.20 -10.75
CA PRO A 215 -65.44 -40.88 -10.44
C PRO A 215 -66.91 -40.93 -9.99
N SER A 216 -67.35 -39.93 -9.21
CA SER A 216 -68.74 -39.47 -9.01
C SER A 216 -68.75 -38.65 -7.71
N SER A 217 -69.54 -37.61 -7.49
CA SER A 217 -70.48 -36.82 -8.29
C SER A 217 -70.93 -35.70 -7.35
N SER A 218 -71.21 -34.54 -7.93
CA SER A 218 -71.88 -33.38 -7.37
C SER A 218 -72.90 -33.65 -6.25
N SER A 219 -72.84 -32.85 -5.18
CA SER A 219 -74.03 -32.48 -4.41
C SER A 219 -73.91 -31.02 -3.94
N ASN A 220 -74.99 -30.29 -4.18
CA ASN A 220 -75.19 -28.85 -4.01
C ASN A 220 -75.64 -28.47 -2.59
N ASN A 221 -75.36 -27.20 -2.26
CA ASN A 221 -76.00 -26.28 -1.29
C ASN A 221 -75.18 -25.92 -0.03
N PRO A 222 -75.36 -24.71 0.55
CA PRO A 222 -75.46 -23.36 -0.04
C PRO A 222 -74.48 -22.37 0.70
N PRO A 223 -74.43 -21.05 0.39
CA PRO A 223 -73.29 -20.21 0.74
C PRO A 223 -73.42 -19.64 2.16
N HIS A 224 -72.59 -20.14 3.08
CA HIS A 224 -72.30 -19.42 4.31
C HIS A 224 -71.10 -18.49 4.08
N GLN A 225 -71.39 -17.20 4.20
CA GLN A 225 -70.47 -16.07 4.24
C GLN A 225 -69.15 -16.44 4.92
N PRO A 226 -67.98 -16.11 4.34
CA PRO A 226 -66.74 -16.22 5.08
C PRO A 226 -66.80 -15.17 6.20
N ARG A 227 -67.02 -15.63 7.43
CA ARG A 227 -66.64 -14.85 8.60
C ARG A 227 -65.18 -14.49 8.42
N ALA A 228 -64.89 -13.20 8.44
CA ALA A 228 -63.54 -12.68 8.50
C ALA A 228 -62.91 -13.17 9.82
N GLU A 229 -62.31 -14.36 9.77
CA GLU A 229 -61.37 -14.77 10.79
C GLU A 229 -60.17 -13.86 10.63
N THR A 230 -60.00 -12.94 11.57
CA THR A 230 -58.80 -12.15 11.78
C THR A 230 -57.66 -13.08 12.20
N GLY A 231 -57.23 -13.94 11.28
CA GLY A 231 -55.99 -14.67 11.36
C GLY A 231 -54.85 -13.69 11.16
N TYR A 232 -53.79 -13.85 11.96
CA TYR A 232 -52.55 -13.10 11.80
C TYR A 232 -52.07 -13.24 10.34
N HIS A 233 -52.19 -12.16 9.57
CA HIS A 233 -51.63 -12.08 8.24
C HIS A 233 -50.19 -11.60 8.40
N PRO A 234 -49.16 -12.41 8.08
CA PRO A 234 -47.79 -11.96 8.21
C PRO A 234 -47.59 -10.69 7.37
N PRO A 235 -46.88 -9.67 7.90
CA PRO A 235 -46.67 -8.41 7.21
C PRO A 235 -46.16 -8.66 5.79
N ALA A 236 -46.81 -8.05 4.78
CA ALA A 236 -46.48 -8.25 3.37
C ALA A 236 -44.99 -8.00 3.06
N ASP A 237 -44.34 -7.14 3.85
CA ASP A 237 -42.94 -6.78 3.75
C ASP A 237 -41.99 -7.97 4.02
N LEU A 238 -42.32 -8.84 4.98
CA LEU A 238 -41.56 -10.05 5.28
C LEU A 238 -41.70 -11.10 4.17
N ALA A 239 -42.86 -11.17 3.52
CA ALA A 239 -43.08 -12.05 2.37
C ALA A 239 -42.27 -11.59 1.15
N LEU A 240 -42.21 -10.27 0.90
CA LEU A 240 -41.37 -9.69 -0.14
C LEU A 240 -39.88 -9.88 0.14
N GLN A 241 -39.45 -9.70 1.40
CA GLN A 241 -38.07 -9.93 1.81
C GLN A 241 -37.68 -11.41 1.67
N ASN A 242 -38.53 -12.34 2.10
CA ASN A 242 -38.30 -13.78 1.89
C ASN A 242 -38.19 -14.13 0.41
N LEU A 243 -39.06 -13.57 -0.44
CA LEU A 243 -39.00 -13.78 -1.87
C LEU A 243 -37.68 -13.24 -2.47
N SER A 244 -37.21 -12.08 -2.01
CA SER A 244 -35.91 -11.53 -2.43
C SER A 244 -34.74 -12.40 -1.97
N LEU A 245 -34.77 -12.91 -0.74
CA LEU A 245 -33.75 -13.80 -0.20
C LEU A 245 -33.73 -15.12 -0.94
N GLN A 246 -34.91 -15.70 -1.24
CA GLN A 246 -35.01 -16.91 -2.05
C GLN A 246 -34.48 -16.71 -3.48
N ARG A 247 -34.72 -15.54 -4.10
CA ARG A 247 -34.15 -15.20 -5.42
C ARG A 247 -32.63 -15.04 -5.34
N GLN A 248 -32.11 -14.37 -4.31
CA GLN A 248 -30.68 -14.23 -4.09
C GLN A 248 -30.00 -15.58 -3.82
N ILE A 249 -30.60 -16.43 -2.98
CA ILE A 249 -30.11 -17.78 -2.72
C ILE A 249 -30.06 -18.57 -4.03
N LYS A 250 -31.11 -18.57 -4.85
CA LYS A 250 -31.09 -19.23 -6.17
C LYS A 250 -29.99 -18.68 -7.09
N THR A 251 -29.76 -17.37 -7.07
CA THR A 251 -28.70 -16.72 -7.86
C THR A 251 -27.31 -17.12 -7.38
N LEU A 252 -27.11 -17.23 -6.06
CA LEU A 252 -25.83 -17.68 -5.50
C LEU A 252 -25.63 -19.18 -5.71
N THR A 253 -26.66 -20.00 -5.55
CA THR A 253 -26.63 -21.45 -5.78
C THR A 253 -26.27 -21.78 -7.23
N THR A 254 -26.75 -20.99 -8.20
CA THR A 254 -26.37 -21.15 -9.62
C THR A 254 -24.93 -20.73 -9.92
N ARG A 255 -24.33 -19.83 -9.13
CA ARG A 255 -22.92 -19.43 -9.26
C ARG A 255 -21.92 -20.37 -8.59
N ILE A 256 -22.34 -21.15 -7.60
CA ILE A 256 -21.49 -22.15 -6.93
C ILE A 256 -20.84 -23.15 -7.93
N PRO A 257 -21.57 -23.77 -8.88
CA PRO A 257 -20.95 -24.68 -9.84
C PRO A 257 -19.95 -23.97 -10.76
N GLU A 258 -20.22 -22.74 -11.22
CA GLU A 258 -19.26 -21.98 -12.03
C GLU A 258 -17.96 -21.66 -11.28
N LEU A 259 -18.06 -21.30 -10.00
CA LEU A 259 -16.88 -21.06 -9.16
C LEU A 259 -16.12 -22.37 -8.89
N ARG A 260 -16.83 -23.48 -8.73
CA ARG A 260 -16.24 -24.82 -8.59
C ARG A 260 -15.54 -25.26 -9.86
N ASP A 261 -16.10 -24.98 -11.03
CA ASP A 261 -15.51 -25.29 -12.33
C ASP A 261 -14.27 -24.43 -12.61
N LYS A 262 -14.30 -23.14 -12.21
CA LYS A 262 -13.13 -22.26 -12.24
C LYS A 262 -12.03 -22.75 -11.30
N ALA A 263 -12.37 -23.13 -10.07
CA ALA A 263 -11.42 -23.72 -9.13
C ALA A 263 -10.84 -25.04 -9.67
N ALA A 264 -11.66 -25.88 -10.30
CA ALA A 264 -11.20 -27.10 -10.95
C ALA A 264 -10.33 -26.82 -12.20
N ALA A 265 -10.61 -25.77 -12.96
CA ALA A 265 -9.76 -25.35 -14.08
C ALA A 265 -8.38 -24.88 -13.60
N ILE A 266 -8.33 -24.11 -12.51
CA ILE A 266 -7.08 -23.67 -11.87
C ILE A 266 -6.33 -24.85 -11.26
N ALA A 267 -7.04 -25.77 -10.59
CA ALA A 267 -6.45 -26.99 -10.05
C ALA A 267 -5.91 -27.90 -11.18
N ARG A 268 -6.57 -27.96 -12.34
CA ARG A 268 -6.09 -28.70 -13.52
C ARG A 268 -4.88 -28.03 -14.16
N SER A 269 -4.82 -26.69 -14.23
CA SER A 269 -3.61 -25.99 -14.68
C SER A 269 -2.43 -26.17 -13.72
N SER A 270 -2.68 -26.29 -12.40
CA SER A 270 -1.64 -26.52 -11.39
C SER A 270 -1.24 -27.98 -11.23
N SER A 271 -2.18 -28.93 -11.38
CA SER A 271 -1.92 -30.38 -11.27
C SER A 271 -1.08 -30.91 -12.44
N ASN A 272 -1.10 -30.24 -13.58
CA ASN A 272 -0.19 -30.53 -14.69
C ASN A 272 1.29 -30.21 -14.36
N ASN A 273 1.57 -29.49 -13.27
CA ASN A 273 2.92 -29.11 -12.87
C ASN A 273 3.50 -29.97 -11.74
N ASN A 274 2.71 -30.87 -11.13
CA ASN A 274 3.17 -31.64 -9.96
C ASN A 274 2.70 -33.09 -9.96
N THR A 275 2.95 -33.83 -11.04
CA THR A 275 2.87 -35.31 -11.01
C THR A 275 4.15 -35.91 -11.58
N THR A 276 5.14 -36.07 -10.71
CA THR A 276 6.20 -37.04 -10.87
C THR A 276 5.64 -38.43 -10.50
N ASN A 277 5.48 -39.32 -11.49
CA ASN A 277 6.04 -40.68 -11.49
C ASN A 277 5.38 -41.60 -12.53
N ASN A 278 6.25 -42.26 -13.32
CA ASN A 278 6.02 -43.48 -14.10
C ASN A 278 5.02 -43.44 -15.28
N ARG A 279 5.43 -42.83 -16.39
CA ARG A 279 5.61 -43.47 -17.73
C ARG A 279 5.82 -42.37 -18.77
N GLY A 280 6.80 -42.61 -19.66
CA GLY A 280 7.43 -41.63 -20.52
C GLY A 280 6.50 -40.72 -21.32
N GLY A 281 6.86 -39.44 -21.37
CA GLY A 281 6.18 -38.39 -22.12
C GLY A 281 6.65 -37.00 -21.71
N THR A 282 7.95 -36.73 -21.85
CA THR A 282 8.55 -35.42 -21.55
C THR A 282 7.92 -34.34 -22.44
N ARG A 283 7.10 -33.45 -21.87
CA ARG A 283 6.96 -32.09 -22.40
C ARG A 283 7.69 -31.15 -21.43
N PRO A 284 8.54 -30.25 -21.97
CA PRO A 284 9.51 -29.52 -21.17
C PRO A 284 8.80 -28.55 -20.23
N SER A 285 9.16 -28.59 -18.95
CA SER A 285 9.08 -27.41 -18.08
C SER A 285 9.71 -26.23 -18.82
N PRO A 286 9.17 -24.99 -18.72
CA PRO A 286 9.82 -23.84 -19.32
C PRO A 286 11.28 -23.86 -18.85
N SER A 287 12.18 -24.09 -19.80
CA SER A 287 13.58 -24.25 -19.44
C SER A 287 14.07 -22.91 -18.92
N LEU A 288 15.09 -22.91 -18.05
CA LEU A 288 15.70 -21.66 -17.60
C LEU A 288 16.13 -20.78 -18.79
N ALA A 289 16.44 -21.39 -19.94
CA ALA A 289 16.72 -20.68 -21.19
C ALA A 289 15.48 -20.01 -21.80
N ASP A 290 14.30 -20.64 -21.73
CA ASP A 290 13.05 -20.05 -22.19
C ASP A 290 12.66 -18.86 -21.32
N VAL A 291 12.81 -18.98 -20.00
CA VAL A 291 12.57 -17.89 -19.04
C VAL A 291 13.50 -16.71 -19.32
N ARG A 292 14.80 -16.95 -19.52
CA ARG A 292 15.74 -15.87 -19.88
C ARG A 292 15.39 -15.18 -21.19
N ARG A 293 14.97 -15.93 -22.20
CA ARG A 293 14.53 -15.34 -23.48
C ARG A 293 13.29 -14.46 -23.31
N GLU A 294 12.35 -14.90 -22.47
CA GLU A 294 11.16 -14.10 -22.14
C GLU A 294 11.53 -12.84 -21.33
N GLU A 295 12.48 -12.93 -20.40
CA GLU A 295 13.02 -11.77 -19.67
C GLU A 295 13.70 -10.75 -20.59
N GLU A 296 14.52 -11.21 -21.54
CA GLU A 296 15.18 -10.35 -22.53
C GLU A 296 14.16 -9.67 -23.45
N ALA A 297 13.15 -10.41 -23.92
CA ALA A 297 12.07 -9.85 -24.73
C ALA A 297 11.26 -8.80 -23.96
N TYR A 298 11.01 -9.04 -22.66
CA TYR A 298 10.35 -8.10 -21.79
C TYR A 298 11.20 -6.84 -21.53
N ALA A 299 12.51 -7.01 -21.33
CA ALA A 299 13.44 -5.89 -21.18
C ALA A 299 13.48 -5.01 -22.43
N ALA A 300 13.47 -5.61 -23.62
CA ALA A 300 13.37 -4.89 -24.89
C ALA A 300 12.04 -4.12 -25.01
N LEU A 301 10.92 -4.74 -24.63
CA LEU A 301 9.62 -4.08 -24.62
C LEU A 301 9.58 -2.90 -23.64
N LEU A 302 10.20 -3.05 -22.46
CA LEU A 302 10.29 -1.98 -21.46
C LEU A 302 11.16 -0.82 -21.97
N ALA A 303 12.25 -1.10 -22.67
CA ALA A 303 13.07 -0.08 -23.31
C ALA A 303 12.28 0.69 -24.38
N ALA A 304 11.55 -0.02 -25.24
CA ALA A 304 10.67 0.60 -26.24
C ALA A 304 9.57 1.44 -25.60
N LYS A 305 8.99 0.98 -24.48
CA LYS A 305 7.98 1.72 -23.72
C LYS A 305 8.55 2.99 -23.12
N ARG A 306 9.77 2.96 -22.57
CA ARG A 306 10.47 4.15 -22.05
C ARG A 306 10.73 5.18 -23.14
N GLU A 307 11.15 4.73 -24.32
CA GLU A 307 11.34 5.61 -25.48
C GLU A 307 10.02 6.26 -25.91
N LEU A 308 8.95 5.47 -26.00
CA LEU A 308 7.63 5.98 -26.36
C LEU A 308 7.07 6.95 -25.30
N ASP A 309 7.26 6.65 -24.01
CA ASP A 309 6.92 7.55 -22.92
C ASP A 309 7.71 8.86 -23.00
N ALA A 310 9.01 8.81 -23.32
CA ALA A 310 9.83 10.00 -23.50
C ALA A 310 9.32 10.86 -24.67
N GLN A 311 8.92 10.21 -25.78
CA GLN A 311 8.29 10.88 -26.91
C GLN A 311 6.96 11.53 -26.50
N VAL A 312 6.09 10.82 -25.77
CA VAL A 312 4.82 11.36 -25.28
C VAL A 312 5.03 12.51 -24.29
N GLN A 313 6.04 12.40 -23.41
CA GLN A 313 6.38 13.43 -22.45
C GLN A 313 6.85 14.73 -23.13
N ALA A 314 7.52 14.65 -24.29
CA ALA A 314 7.86 15.84 -25.08
C ALA A 314 6.62 16.61 -25.58
N PHE A 315 5.46 15.95 -25.67
CA PHE A 315 4.18 16.55 -26.01
C PHE A 315 3.28 16.83 -24.78
N ALA A 316 3.80 16.65 -23.55
CA ALA A 316 3.05 16.93 -22.34
C ALA A 316 2.68 18.42 -22.26
N GLY A 317 1.38 18.71 -22.24
CA GLY A 317 0.84 20.07 -22.23
C GLY A 317 0.23 20.54 -23.55
N LEU A 318 0.39 19.78 -24.64
CA LEU A 318 -0.31 20.06 -25.89
C LEU A 318 -1.74 19.47 -25.85
N PRO A 319 -2.75 20.20 -26.34
CA PRO A 319 -4.09 19.66 -26.56
C PRO A 319 -4.06 18.39 -27.45
N PRO A 320 -4.97 17.43 -27.25
CA PRO A 320 -5.02 16.20 -28.05
C PRO A 320 -5.36 16.45 -29.53
N ASP A 321 -5.86 17.63 -29.88
CA ASP A 321 -6.11 18.06 -31.25
C ASP A 321 -4.87 18.76 -31.84
N ALA A 322 -4.36 18.22 -32.95
CA ALA A 322 -3.15 18.69 -33.62
C ALA A 322 -3.26 20.14 -34.12
N GLU A 323 -4.44 20.58 -34.54
CA GLU A 323 -4.62 21.97 -35.01
C GLU A 323 -4.65 22.97 -33.85
N LEU A 324 -5.25 22.60 -32.72
CA LEU A 324 -5.24 23.45 -31.51
C LEU A 324 -3.84 23.57 -30.92
N ALA A 325 -3.09 22.47 -30.86
CA ALA A 325 -1.72 22.49 -30.40
C ALA A 325 -0.80 23.38 -31.27
N ARG A 326 -1.03 23.41 -32.59
CA ARG A 326 -0.31 24.32 -33.49
C ARG A 326 -0.63 25.79 -33.22
N GLN A 327 -1.91 26.11 -32.97
CA GLN A 327 -2.32 27.49 -32.67
C GLN A 327 -1.69 27.98 -31.36
N GLU A 328 -1.69 27.15 -30.32
CA GLU A 328 -1.08 27.48 -29.03
C GLU A 328 0.44 27.67 -29.16
N LEU A 329 1.11 26.78 -29.89
CA LEU A 329 2.55 26.88 -30.16
C LEU A 329 2.90 28.15 -30.95
N GLU A 330 2.11 28.52 -31.96
CA GLU A 330 2.30 29.77 -32.70
C GLU A 330 2.02 31.01 -31.84
N GLY A 331 1.06 30.92 -30.91
CA GLY A 331 0.82 31.93 -29.88
C GLY A 331 2.05 32.15 -28.99
N LEU A 332 2.60 31.08 -28.42
CA LEU A 332 3.81 31.12 -27.57
C LEU A 332 5.04 31.60 -28.36
N ARG A 333 5.20 31.20 -29.62
CA ARG A 333 6.25 31.75 -30.51
C ARG A 333 6.08 33.24 -30.74
N GLY A 334 4.84 33.70 -30.91
CA GLY A 334 4.51 35.12 -30.97
C GLY A 334 4.95 35.87 -29.72
N GLU A 335 4.68 35.32 -28.53
CA GLU A 335 5.13 35.87 -27.24
C GLU A 335 6.64 35.93 -27.12
N LEU A 336 7.35 34.86 -27.48
CA LEU A 336 8.82 34.82 -27.46
C LEU A 336 9.40 35.90 -28.38
N ARG A 337 8.86 36.06 -29.59
CA ARG A 337 9.26 37.12 -30.53
C ARG A 337 9.02 38.50 -29.93
N ARG A 338 7.86 38.75 -29.32
CA ARG A 338 7.56 40.03 -28.64
C ARG A 338 8.55 40.31 -27.50
N MET A 339 8.85 39.32 -26.67
CA MET A 339 9.84 39.46 -25.59
C MET A 339 11.25 39.73 -26.13
N THR A 340 11.60 39.08 -27.24
CA THR A 340 12.90 39.26 -27.91
C THR A 340 13.03 40.67 -28.48
N VAL A 341 12.02 41.15 -29.21
CA VAL A 341 11.99 42.52 -29.73
C VAL A 341 12.07 43.53 -28.59
N ARG A 342 11.29 43.35 -27.52
CA ARG A 342 11.34 44.24 -26.35
C ARG A 342 12.72 44.24 -25.68
N ARG A 343 13.36 43.07 -25.57
CA ARG A 343 14.73 42.96 -25.05
C ARG A 343 15.70 43.73 -25.93
N ASP A 344 15.59 43.57 -27.25
CA ASP A 344 16.48 44.20 -28.21
C ASP A 344 16.28 45.72 -28.25
N GLU A 345 15.03 46.23 -28.15
CA GLU A 345 14.72 47.66 -28.00
C GLU A 345 15.31 48.26 -26.71
N VAL A 346 15.16 47.55 -25.59
CA VAL A 346 15.76 47.97 -24.31
C VAL A 346 17.27 47.99 -24.44
N PHE A 347 17.86 46.98 -25.09
CA PHE A 347 19.30 46.89 -25.30
C PHE A 347 19.82 48.02 -26.19
N GLU A 348 19.18 48.27 -27.34
CA GLU A 348 19.51 49.40 -28.22
C GLU A 348 19.40 50.73 -27.48
N GLY A 349 18.35 50.92 -26.67
CA GLY A 349 18.19 52.10 -25.83
C GLY A 349 19.30 52.29 -24.78
N LEU A 350 19.89 51.20 -24.26
CA LEU A 350 21.07 51.28 -23.40
C LEU A 350 22.33 51.62 -24.22
N VAL A 351 22.52 50.99 -25.38
CA VAL A 351 23.68 51.22 -26.25
C VAL A 351 23.72 52.66 -26.79
N GLU A 352 22.58 53.25 -27.15
CA GLU A 352 22.50 54.64 -27.63
C GLU A 352 22.81 55.67 -26.53
N ARG A 353 22.55 55.34 -25.26
CA ARG A 353 22.89 56.21 -24.11
C ARG A 353 24.39 56.21 -23.81
N GLU A 354 25.04 55.07 -24.00
CA GLU A 354 26.46 54.88 -23.71
C GLU A 354 27.38 55.25 -24.91
N THR A 355 26.81 55.43 -26.12
CA THR A 355 27.60 55.83 -27.30
C THR A 355 27.61 57.36 -27.48
N PRO A 356 28.77 58.04 -27.44
CA PRO A 356 28.82 59.50 -27.61
C PRO A 356 28.44 59.91 -29.04
N ARG A 357 27.31 60.62 -29.21
CA ARG A 357 26.93 61.20 -30.50
C ARG A 357 27.99 62.20 -31.00
N LYS A 358 28.70 61.84 -32.07
CA LYS A 358 29.58 62.74 -32.84
C LYS A 358 28.75 63.90 -33.39
N ARG A 359 28.85 65.08 -32.76
CA ARG A 359 28.21 66.32 -33.24
C ARG A 359 28.71 66.64 -34.66
N GLY A 360 27.81 66.58 -35.64
CA GLY A 360 28.07 67.03 -37.00
C GLY A 360 28.38 68.53 -37.02
N GLY A 361 29.58 68.89 -37.47
CA GLY A 361 29.99 70.27 -37.68
C GLY A 361 29.23 70.87 -38.87
N SER A 362 28.45 71.91 -38.57
CA SER A 362 27.88 72.82 -39.57
C SER A 362 29.02 73.59 -40.26
N VAL A 363 29.30 73.24 -41.52
CA VAL A 363 30.14 74.03 -42.42
C VAL A 363 29.36 75.31 -42.78
N ARG A 364 29.81 76.46 -42.27
CA ARG A 364 29.43 77.79 -42.80
C ARG A 364 30.49 78.24 -43.80
N ARG A 365 30.04 78.60 -45.00
CA ARG A 365 30.77 79.44 -45.96
C ARG A 365 30.79 80.90 -45.49
#